data_AF-A0A800L7M5-F1
#
_entry.id   AF-A0A800L7M5-F1
#
_cell.length_a   1.000
_cell.length_b   1.000
_cell.length_c   1.000
_cell.angle_alpha   90.00
_cell.angle_beta   90.00
_cell.angle_gamma   90.00
#
_symmetry.space_group_name_H-M   'P 1'
#
loop_
_entity.id
_entity.type
_entity.pdbx_description
1 polymer ?
#
loop_
_entity_poly.entity_id
_entity_poly.type
_entity_poly.pdbx_seq_one_letter_code
_entity_poly.pdbx_strand_id
1 'polypeptide(L)'
;MQCILTALKAESQPLINHFNLNRDTSYQFPVFKNNDLYLVGLGVGKKNIRNRIETFLNQNNPDLIQFINIGIAGGNPKSTKIGGSYLLHKIKDETTGKTYYPDILIKHNFEEISLIT
;
A
#
# COMPACT_ATOMS: atom_id res chain seq x y z
N MET A 1 -0.45 13.38 -7.37
CA MET A 1 -1.49 12.63 -6.66
C MET A 1 -0.84 11.56 -5.78
N GLN A 2 -1.32 11.34 -4.56
CA GLN A 2 -0.86 10.26 -3.67
C GLN A 2 -1.90 9.14 -3.65
N CYS A 3 -1.44 7.90 -3.77
CA CYS A 3 -2.30 6.73 -3.76
C CYS A 3 -1.83 5.70 -2.71
N ILE A 4 -2.60 5.59 -1.64
CA ILE A 4 -2.41 4.56 -0.61
C ILE A 4 -2.95 3.22 -1.12
N LEU A 5 -2.16 2.17 -0.98
CA LEU A 5 -2.51 0.80 -1.34
C LEU A 5 -2.66 -0.03 -0.08
N THR A 6 -3.80 -0.72 0.08
CA THR A 6 -4.08 -1.63 1.19
C THR A 6 -4.68 -2.93 0.67
N ALA A 7 -4.45 -4.04 1.36
CA ALA A 7 -5.02 -5.33 1.01
C ALA A 7 -6.32 -5.61 1.79
N LEU A 8 -6.35 -5.27 3.08
CA LEU A 8 -7.40 -5.67 4.02
C LEU A 8 -8.24 -4.46 4.46
N LYS A 9 -9.53 -4.71 4.76
CA LYS A 9 -10.41 -3.67 5.35
C LYS A 9 -9.89 -3.15 6.68
N ALA A 10 -9.25 -4.02 7.48
CA ALA A 10 -8.63 -3.64 8.74
C ALA A 10 -7.48 -2.63 8.57
N GLU A 11 -6.79 -2.67 7.42
CA GLU A 11 -5.74 -1.71 7.07
C GLU A 11 -6.34 -0.40 6.57
N SER A 12 -7.38 -0.47 5.73
CA SER A 12 -7.94 0.71 5.06
C SER A 12 -8.86 1.55 5.93
N GLN A 13 -9.69 0.93 6.78
CA GLN A 13 -10.72 1.66 7.52
C GLN A 13 -10.18 2.78 8.42
N PRO A 14 -9.09 2.58 9.20
CA PRO A 14 -8.50 3.65 10.00
C PRO A 14 -8.03 4.83 9.14
N LEU A 15 -7.46 4.56 7.97
CA LEU A 15 -6.94 5.58 7.04
C LEU A 15 -8.09 6.34 6.35
N ILE A 16 -9.14 5.63 5.94
CA ILE A 16 -10.37 6.23 5.38
C ILE A 16 -10.96 7.22 6.39
N ASN A 17 -11.08 6.82 7.66
CA ASN A 17 -11.64 7.65 8.71
C ASN A 17 -10.73 8.85 9.00
N HIS A 18 -9.41 8.62 9.14
CA HIS A 18 -8.45 9.67 9.48
C HIS A 18 -8.37 10.77 8.42
N PHE A 19 -8.33 10.39 7.14
CA PHE A 19 -8.24 11.33 6.01
C PHE A 19 -9.62 11.76 5.47
N ASN A 20 -10.71 11.31 6.08
CA ASN A 20 -12.08 11.56 5.66
C ASN A 20 -12.29 11.25 4.15
N LEU A 21 -11.88 10.05 3.73
CA LEU A 21 -11.96 9.63 2.33
C LEU A 21 -13.39 9.17 1.99
N ASN A 22 -13.90 9.62 0.85
CA ASN A 22 -15.23 9.25 0.36
C ASN A 22 -15.13 8.14 -0.69
N ARG A 23 -16.11 7.22 -0.71
CA ARG A 23 -16.14 6.15 -1.71
C ARG A 23 -16.27 6.74 -3.12
N ASP A 24 -15.36 6.37 -4.01
CA ASP A 24 -15.48 6.63 -5.45
C ASP A 24 -16.21 5.47 -6.11
N THR A 25 -17.39 5.76 -6.66
CA THR A 25 -18.27 4.78 -7.30
C THR A 25 -17.95 4.55 -8.78
N SER A 26 -16.98 5.27 -9.35
CA SER A 26 -16.51 5.01 -10.72
C SER A 26 -15.72 3.70 -10.85
N TYR A 27 -15.26 3.13 -9.73
CA TYR A 27 -14.54 1.86 -9.66
C TYR A 27 -15.44 0.74 -9.14
N GLN A 28 -15.37 -0.42 -9.78
CA GLN A 28 -16.08 -1.63 -9.32
C GLN A 28 -15.49 -2.25 -8.04
N PHE A 29 -14.31 -1.79 -7.62
CA PHE A 29 -13.65 -2.20 -6.39
C PHE A 29 -13.54 -1.03 -5.40
N PRO A 30 -13.19 -1.27 -4.13
CA PRO A 30 -13.12 -0.21 -3.14
C PRO A 30 -12.00 0.79 -3.46
N VAL A 31 -12.40 1.96 -3.95
CA VAL A 31 -11.52 3.13 -4.10
C VAL A 31 -12.15 4.27 -3.31
N PHE A 32 -11.35 4.95 -2.50
CA PHE A 32 -11.78 6.08 -1.70
C PHE A 32 -10.87 7.26 -1.99
N LYS A 33 -11.41 8.48 -1.98
CA LYS A 33 -10.61 9.67 -2.24
C LYS A 33 -11.11 10.90 -1.51
N ASN A 34 -10.21 11.84 -1.34
CA ASN A 34 -10.48 13.22 -0.99
C ASN A 34 -9.39 14.10 -1.62
N ASN A 35 -9.79 15.01 -2.53
CA ASN A 35 -8.87 15.77 -3.38
C ASN A 35 -7.84 14.85 -4.09
N ASP A 36 -6.55 15.13 -3.90
CA ASP A 36 -5.43 14.41 -4.53
C ASP A 36 -4.95 13.18 -3.75
N LEU A 37 -5.65 12.80 -2.66
CA LEU A 37 -5.36 11.60 -1.88
C LEU A 37 -6.36 10.49 -2.21
N TYR A 38 -5.83 9.38 -2.70
CA TYR A 38 -6.56 8.17 -3.03
C TYR A 38 -6.16 7.04 -2.09
N LEU A 39 -7.11 6.15 -1.82
CA LEU A 39 -6.88 4.85 -1.21
C LEU A 39 -7.53 3.78 -2.08
N VAL A 40 -6.73 2.82 -2.53
CA VAL A 40 -7.19 1.67 -3.31
C VAL A 40 -7.12 0.42 -2.46
N GLY A 41 -8.28 -0.20 -2.23
CA GLY A 41 -8.40 -1.51 -1.62
C GLY A 41 -8.15 -2.60 -2.66
N LEU A 42 -7.01 -3.28 -2.57
CA LEU A 42 -6.55 -4.27 -3.55
C LEU A 42 -7.10 -5.69 -3.29
N GLY A 43 -7.35 -6.03 -2.03
CA GLY A 43 -7.57 -7.43 -1.64
C GLY A 43 -6.27 -8.23 -1.62
N VAL A 44 -6.38 -9.52 -1.29
CA VAL A 44 -5.25 -10.46 -1.29
C VAL A 44 -5.15 -11.23 -2.62
N GLY A 45 -3.94 -11.67 -2.94
CA GLY A 45 -3.61 -12.49 -4.11
C GLY A 45 -3.15 -11.69 -5.33
N LYS A 46 -1.98 -12.08 -5.89
CA LYS A 46 -1.27 -11.36 -6.96
C LYS A 46 -2.15 -11.06 -8.19
N LYS A 47 -3.04 -11.97 -8.58
CA LYS A 47 -3.95 -11.79 -9.73
C LYS A 47 -4.96 -10.66 -9.51
N ASN A 48 -5.59 -10.60 -8.34
CA ASN A 48 -6.58 -9.56 -8.02
C ASN A 48 -5.92 -8.19 -7.91
N ILE A 49 -4.74 -8.16 -7.27
CA ILE A 49 -3.92 -6.95 -7.13
C ILE A 49 -3.60 -6.38 -8.51
N ARG A 50 -3.09 -7.21 -9.42
CA ARG A 50 -2.73 -6.79 -10.77
C ARG A 50 -3.91 -6.15 -11.51
N ASN A 51 -5.05 -6.83 -11.57
CA ASN A 51 -6.23 -6.33 -12.29
C ASN A 51 -6.71 -4.97 -11.76
N ARG A 52 -6.71 -4.78 -10.42
CA ARG A 52 -7.15 -3.52 -9.81
C ARG A 52 -6.16 -2.38 -10.05
N ILE A 53 -4.85 -2.64 -9.96
CA ILE A 53 -3.82 -1.64 -10.29
C ILE A 53 -3.92 -1.24 -11.76
N GLU A 54 -4.02 -2.20 -12.68
CA GLU A 54 -4.15 -1.90 -14.11
C GLU A 54 -5.41 -1.07 -14.40
N THR A 55 -6.56 -1.43 -13.80
CA THR A 55 -7.79 -0.65 -13.94
C THR A 55 -7.65 0.78 -13.39
N PHE A 56 -6.99 0.92 -12.23
CA PHE A 56 -6.72 2.24 -11.63
C PHE A 56 -5.81 3.10 -12.50
N LEU A 57 -4.72 2.52 -13.02
CA LEU A 57 -3.79 3.21 -13.90
C LEU A 57 -4.45 3.63 -15.23
N ASN A 58 -5.34 2.81 -15.79
CA ASN A 58 -6.03 3.15 -17.04
C ASN A 58 -6.99 4.35 -16.92
N GLN A 59 -7.40 4.70 -15.69
CA GLN A 59 -8.32 5.80 -15.42
C GLN A 59 -7.62 7.06 -14.87
N ASN A 60 -6.30 7.00 -14.68
CA ASN A 60 -5.49 8.09 -14.14
C ASN A 60 -4.22 8.27 -14.97
N ASN A 61 -3.45 9.34 -14.74
CA ASN A 61 -2.13 9.49 -15.38
C ASN A 61 -1.05 8.84 -14.49
N PRO A 62 -0.43 7.71 -14.89
CA PRO A 62 0.57 7.00 -14.08
C PRO A 62 1.77 7.86 -13.67
N ASP A 63 2.20 8.79 -14.52
CA ASP A 63 3.39 9.62 -14.29
C ASP A 63 3.21 10.63 -13.14
N LEU A 64 1.97 10.83 -12.70
CA LEU A 64 1.61 11.78 -11.65
C LEU A 64 1.24 11.11 -10.33
N ILE A 65 1.45 9.79 -10.21
CA ILE A 65 1.04 8.99 -9.05
C ILE A 65 2.24 8.59 -8.20
N GLN A 66 2.20 8.96 -6.92
CA GLN A 66 3.06 8.36 -5.90
C GLN A 66 2.28 7.24 -5.20
N PHE A 67 2.74 6.00 -5.34
CA PHE A 67 2.16 4.87 -4.62
C PHE A 67 2.78 4.71 -3.24
N ILE A 68 1.92 4.52 -2.23
CA ILE A 68 2.30 4.30 -0.84
C ILE A 68 1.62 3.02 -0.38
N ASN A 69 2.38 1.93 -0.26
CA ASN A 69 1.83 0.67 0.27
C ASN A 69 1.82 0.70 1.79
N ILE A 70 0.67 0.43 2.40
CA ILE A 70 0.49 0.32 3.85
C ILE A 70 -0.22 -1.00 4.13
N GLY A 71 0.37 -1.83 4.98
CA GLY A 71 -0.19 -3.14 5.31
C GLY A 71 0.28 -3.66 6.66
N ILE A 72 -0.46 -4.63 7.18
CA ILE A 72 -0.11 -5.36 8.39
C ILE A 72 0.78 -6.55 7.98
N ALA A 73 1.87 -6.76 8.72
CA ALA A 73 2.76 -7.88 8.50
C ALA A 73 3.00 -8.65 9.81
N GLY A 74 3.25 -9.95 9.68
CA GLY A 74 3.86 -10.74 10.75
C GLY A 74 5.32 -10.35 10.91
N GLY A 75 5.79 -10.28 12.16
CA GLY A 75 7.16 -9.89 12.48
C GLY A 75 7.83 -10.91 13.39
N ASN A 76 9.14 -11.08 13.23
CA ASN A 76 9.94 -11.88 14.16
C ASN A 76 10.03 -11.14 15.50
N PRO A 77 9.60 -11.73 16.64
CA PRO A 77 9.61 -11.06 17.94
C PRO A 77 10.99 -10.60 18.42
N LYS A 78 12.08 -11.15 17.85
CA LYS A 78 13.46 -10.73 18.17
C LYS A 78 13.86 -9.43 17.47
N SER A 79 13.19 -9.06 16.39
CA SER A 79 13.56 -7.91 15.55
C SER A 79 12.40 -6.92 15.36
N THR A 80 11.21 -7.24 15.86
CA THR A 80 10.01 -6.42 15.71
C THR A 80 9.16 -6.48 16.97
N LYS A 81 8.35 -5.44 17.18
CA LYS A 81 7.37 -5.37 18.27
C LYS A 81 5.95 -5.34 17.71
N ILE A 82 5.01 -6.00 18.39
CA ILE A 82 3.58 -5.86 18.09
C ILE A 82 3.18 -4.39 18.23
N GLY A 83 2.46 -3.87 17.23
CA GLY A 83 2.09 -2.45 17.13
C GLY A 83 3.22 -1.52 16.64
N GLY A 84 4.40 -2.05 16.31
CA GLY A 84 5.47 -1.28 15.67
C GLY A 84 5.13 -0.93 14.22
N SER A 85 5.60 0.23 13.77
CA SER A 85 5.54 0.65 12.36
C SER A 85 6.95 0.72 11.79
N TYR A 86 7.12 0.14 10.61
CA TYR A 86 8.42 -0.02 9.96
C TYR A 86 8.33 0.47 8.51
N LEU A 87 9.37 1.14 8.04
CA LEU A 87 9.50 1.49 6.63
C LEU A 87 10.28 0.40 5.89
N LEU A 88 9.77 -0.04 4.75
CA LEU A 88 10.41 -1.11 3.99
C LEU A 88 11.43 -0.52 3.01
N HIS A 89 12.71 -0.84 3.22
CA HIS A 89 13.79 -0.46 2.28
C HIS A 89 14.08 -1.57 1.26
N LYS A 90 13.56 -2.78 1.48
CA LYS A 90 13.79 -3.94 0.61
C LYS A 90 12.64 -4.93 0.74
N ILE A 91 12.18 -5.45 -0.40
CA ILE A 91 11.14 -6.48 -0.48
C ILE A 91 11.69 -7.65 -1.28
N LYS A 92 11.67 -8.85 -0.69
CA LYS A 92 12.06 -10.10 -1.36
C LYS A 92 10.82 -10.93 -1.62
N ASP A 93 10.54 -11.22 -2.88
CA ASP A 93 9.51 -12.18 -3.26
C ASP A 93 10.07 -13.60 -3.03
N GLU A 94 9.51 -14.33 -2.08
CA GLU A 94 9.98 -15.67 -1.70
C GLU A 94 9.78 -16.67 -2.84
N THR A 95 8.68 -16.54 -3.59
CA THR A 95 8.33 -17.46 -4.67
C THR A 95 9.30 -17.34 -5.85
N THR A 96 9.68 -16.11 -6.21
CA THR A 96 10.51 -15.86 -7.40
C THR A 96 11.99 -15.62 -7.08
N GLY A 97 12.33 -15.37 -5.81
CA GLY A 97 13.66 -14.96 -5.36
C GLY A 97 14.02 -13.51 -5.74
N LYS A 98 13.16 -12.79 -6.46
CA LYS A 98 13.42 -11.41 -6.88
C LYS A 98 13.40 -10.45 -5.70
N THR A 99 14.23 -9.42 -5.79
CA THR A 99 14.31 -8.34 -4.80
C THR A 99 13.92 -7.03 -5.44
N TYR A 100 13.13 -6.24 -4.71
CA TYR A 100 12.66 -4.91 -5.08
C TYR A 100 13.08 -3.90 -4.00
N TYR A 101 13.42 -2.69 -4.43
CA TYR A 101 13.86 -1.61 -3.55
C TYR A 101 12.91 -0.41 -3.73
N PRO A 102 12.08 -0.09 -2.72
CA PRO A 102 11.21 1.08 -2.77
C PRO A 102 12.02 2.38 -2.72
N ASP A 103 11.48 3.44 -3.33
CA ASP A 103 12.08 4.77 -3.25
C ASP A 103 11.79 5.41 -1.87
N ILE A 104 12.84 5.58 -1.05
CA ILE A 104 12.76 6.32 0.21
C ILE A 104 13.16 7.78 -0.05
N LEU A 105 12.18 8.59 -0.46
CA LEU A 105 12.41 9.97 -0.94
C LEU A 105 12.20 11.06 0.14
N ILE A 106 11.93 10.67 1.38
CA ILE A 106 11.63 11.59 2.48
C ILE A 106 12.48 11.26 3.70
N LYS A 107 12.83 12.28 4.50
CA LYS A 107 13.34 12.03 5.85
C LYS A 107 12.20 11.49 6.72
N HIS A 108 12.48 10.42 7.47
CA HIS A 108 11.51 9.81 8.37
C HIS A 108 12.20 9.32 9.64
N ASN A 109 11.38 9.06 10.66
CA ASN A 109 11.80 8.52 11.95
C ASN A 109 11.41 7.05 12.14
N PHE A 110 10.86 6.41 11.10
CA PHE A 110 10.55 4.98 11.14
C PHE A 110 11.83 4.14 11.12
N GLU A 111 11.82 3.04 11.88
CA GLU A 111 12.83 1.99 11.75
C GLU A 111 12.68 1.32 10.38
N GLU A 112 13.79 1.14 9.67
CA GLU A 112 13.79 0.51 8.36
C GLU A 112 14.02 -1.01 8.46
N ILE A 113 13.28 -1.79 7.67
CA ILE A 113 13.42 -3.25 7.67
C ILE A 113 13.22 -3.84 6.27
N SER A 114 13.76 -5.04 6.05
CA SER A 114 13.45 -5.86 4.88
C SER A 114 12.19 -6.69 5.10
N LEU A 115 11.35 -6.83 4.07
CA LEU A 115 10.17 -7.70 4.06
C LEU A 115 10.38 -8.89 3.11
N ILE A 116 9.81 -10.04 3.47
CA ILE A 116 9.64 -11.19 2.59
C ILE A 116 8.15 -11.35 2.29
N THR A 117 7.80 -11.56 1.01
CA THR A 117 6.41 -11.69 0.52
C THR A 117 6.21 -12.90 -0.36
#